data_AF-A0A2V9N8A2-F1
#
_entry.id   AF-A0A2V9N8A2-F1
#
_cell.length_a   1.000
_cell.length_b   1.000
_cell.length_c   1.000
_cell.angle_alpha   90.00
_cell.angle_beta   90.00
_cell.angle_gamma   90.00
#
_symmetry.space_group_name_H-M   'P 1'
#
loop_
_entity.id
_entity.type
_entity.pdbx_description
1 polymer ?
#
loop_
_entity_poly.entity_id
_entity_poly.type
_entity_poly.pdbx_seq_one_letter_code
_entity_poly.pdbx_strand_id
1 'polypeptide(L)' 'TPKLKALARNPKVSLTIDDNTFPHKVLLVRGTARMEPVEGVVPEYAIAAERYFGREQGQAWVAQMGKMVSSMVRVT' A
#
# COMPACT_ATOMS: atom_id res chain seq x y z
N THR A 1 -12.97 -2.05 1.13
CA THR A 1 -13.07 -1.46 -0.23
C THR A 1 -13.33 -2.55 -1.26
N PRO A 2 -13.74 -2.24 -2.52
CA PRO A 2 -13.90 -3.25 -3.58
C PRO A 2 -12.66 -4.10 -3.82
N LYS A 3 -11.45 -3.50 -3.72
CA LYS A 3 -10.16 -4.19 -3.85
C LYS A 3 -9.99 -5.31 -2.80
N LEU A 4 -10.27 -5.02 -1.52
CA LEU A 4 -10.20 -6.02 -0.45
C LEU A 4 -11.23 -7.14 -0.65
N LYS A 5 -12.45 -6.83 -1.11
CA LYS A 5 -13.46 -7.86 -1.43
C LYS A 5 -12.99 -8.77 -2.56
N ALA A 6 -12.28 -8.25 -3.56
CA ALA A 6 -11.72 -9.06 -4.64
C ALA A 6 -10.62 -9.99 -4.13
N LEU A 7 -9.67 -9.47 -3.35
CA LEU A 7 -8.59 -10.26 -2.75
C LEU A 7 -9.10 -11.34 -1.80
N ALA A 8 -10.17 -11.05 -1.03
CA ALA A 8 -10.81 -12.03 -0.16
C ALA A 8 -11.40 -13.22 -0.94
N ARG A 9 -11.94 -12.97 -2.15
CA ARG A 9 -12.49 -14.04 -3.00
C ARG A 9 -11.42 -14.80 -3.77
N ASN A 10 -10.36 -14.11 -4.22
CA ASN A 10 -9.28 -14.70 -4.97
C ASN A 10 -7.96 -13.97 -4.66
N PRO A 11 -7.01 -14.61 -3.94
CA PRO A 11 -5.76 -13.98 -3.56
C PRO A 11 -4.70 -13.97 -4.69
N LYS A 12 -4.98 -14.55 -5.86
CA LYS A 12 -4.04 -14.53 -6.99
C LYS A 12 -3.98 -13.12 -7.59
N VAL A 13 -2.77 -12.56 -7.64
CA VAL A 13 -2.51 -11.18 -8.07
C VAL A 13 -1.35 -11.10 -9.06
N SER A 14 -1.31 -9.99 -9.79
CA SER A 14 -0.16 -9.56 -10.59
C SER A 14 0.21 -8.11 -10.23
N LEU A 15 1.49 -7.83 -10.08
CA LEU A 15 2.08 -6.51 -9.88
C LEU A 15 2.94 -6.16 -11.09
N THR A 16 2.72 -4.98 -11.66
CA THR A 16 3.54 -4.41 -12.73
C THR A 16 4.26 -3.17 -12.19
N ILE A 17 5.56 -3.08 -12.43
CA ILE A 17 6.38 -1.89 -12.14
C ILE A 17 7.00 -1.45 -13.47
N ASP A 18 6.74 -0.23 -13.89
CA ASP A 18 7.24 0.35 -15.14
C ASP A 18 7.88 1.73 -14.95
N ASP A 19 8.47 2.24 -16.02
CA ASP A 19 8.90 3.63 -16.14
C ASP A 19 8.30 4.30 -17.39
N ASN A 20 8.19 5.63 -17.34
CA ASN A 20 7.60 6.43 -18.42
C ASN A 20 8.60 6.77 -19.53
N THR A 21 9.85 6.33 -19.45
CA THR A 21 10.94 6.74 -20.35
C THR A 21 11.18 5.67 -21.41
N PHE A 22 11.21 6.06 -22.68
CA PHE A 22 11.58 5.13 -23.75
C PHE A 22 13.11 4.89 -23.81
N PRO A 23 13.58 3.64 -24.00
CA PRO A 23 12.81 2.41 -24.03
C PRO A 23 12.35 1.97 -22.62
N HIS A 24 11.07 1.62 -22.51
CA HIS A 24 10.44 1.29 -21.23
C HIS A 24 11.07 0.08 -20.57
N LYS A 25 11.28 0.16 -19.25
CA LYS A 25 11.63 -0.99 -18.42
C LYS A 25 10.41 -1.44 -17.65
N VAL A 26 10.00 -2.71 -17.83
CA VAL A 26 8.81 -3.27 -17.19
C VAL A 26 9.15 -4.55 -16.45
N LEU A 27 8.74 -4.65 -15.19
CA LEU A 27 8.81 -5.84 -14.36
C LEU A 27 7.39 -6.34 -14.04
N LEU A 28 7.12 -7.61 -14.34
CA LEU A 28 5.86 -8.28 -14.02
C LEU A 28 6.10 -9.37 -12.98
N VAL A 29 5.37 -9.30 -11.87
CA VAL A 29 5.44 -10.29 -10.78
C VAL A 29 4.05 -10.88 -10.55
N ARG A 30 3.94 -12.20 -10.57
CA ARG A 30 2.72 -12.93 -10.22
C ARG A 30 2.88 -13.55 -8.85
N GLY A 31 1.84 -13.50 -8.02
CA GLY A 31 1.91 -13.96 -6.64
C GLY A 31 0.56 -14.33 -6.05
N THR A 32 0.61 -14.71 -4.77
CA THR A 32 -0.58 -14.92 -3.94
C THR A 32 -0.51 -13.95 -2.77
N ALA A 33 -1.46 -13.03 -2.69
CA ALA A 33 -1.52 -12.03 -1.64
C ALA A 33 -2.06 -12.61 -0.34
N ARG A 34 -1.55 -12.14 0.79
CA ARG A 34 -2.10 -12.35 2.14
C ARG A 34 -2.64 -11.03 2.65
N MET A 35 -3.72 -11.09 3.43
CA MET A 35 -4.34 -9.92 4.04
C MET A 35 -4.30 -10.06 5.56
N GLU A 36 -3.77 -9.05 6.22
CA GLU A 36 -3.63 -8.98 7.67
C GLU A 36 -4.29 -7.67 8.16
N PRO A 37 -5.40 -7.73 8.90
CA PRO A 37 -5.94 -6.54 9.56
C PRO A 37 -4.96 -6.03 10.62
N VAL A 38 -4.75 -4.71 10.64
CA VAL A 38 -3.87 -4.03 11.60
C VAL A 38 -4.67 -2.90 12.23
N GLU A 39 -4.59 -2.78 13.56
CA GLU A 39 -5.18 -1.65 14.29
C GLU A 39 -4.41 -0.36 13.98
N GLY A 40 -5.13 0.72 13.72
CA GLY A 40 -4.54 1.99 13.31
C GLY A 40 -3.86 1.96 11.93
N VAL A 41 -2.73 2.66 11.82
CA VAL A 41 -2.00 2.85 10.56
C VAL A 41 -0.91 1.79 10.41
N VAL A 42 -0.86 1.13 9.25
CA VAL A 42 0.20 0.15 8.93
C VAL A 42 1.58 0.84 8.95
N PRO A 43 2.60 0.29 9.65
CA PRO A 43 3.93 0.92 9.76
C PRO A 43 4.58 1.23 8.41
N GLU A 44 4.45 0.34 7.43
CA GLU A 44 4.99 0.55 6.07
C GLU A 44 4.30 1.71 5.34
N TYR A 45 3.03 1.99 5.65
CA TYR A 45 2.35 3.17 5.13
C TYR A 45 2.95 4.47 5.70
N ALA A 46 3.36 4.47 6.97
CA ALA A 46 4.03 5.63 7.57
C ALA A 46 5.40 5.90 6.92
N ILE A 47 6.19 4.85 6.68
CA ILE A 47 7.46 4.95 5.96
C ILE A 47 7.23 5.47 4.53
N ALA A 48 6.20 4.97 3.85
CA ALA A 48 5.84 5.45 2.52
C ALA A 48 5.41 6.93 2.55
N ALA A 49 4.61 7.35 3.53
CA ALA A 49 4.19 8.73 3.68
C ALA A 49 5.39 9.68 3.83
N GLU A 50 6.37 9.35 4.68
CA GLU A 50 7.59 10.15 4.78
C GLU A 50 8.41 10.15 3.49
N ARG A 51 8.51 9.00 2.80
CA ARG A 51 9.22 8.90 1.52
C ARG A 51 8.59 9.78 0.43
N TYR A 52 7.26 9.81 0.35
CA TYR A 52 6.54 10.50 -0.73
C TYR A 52 6.21 11.96 -0.42
N PHE A 53 6.00 12.32 0.84
CA PHE A 53 5.62 13.68 1.25
C PHE A 53 6.77 14.44 1.92
N GLY A 54 7.90 13.78 2.18
CA GLY A 54 8.95 14.30 3.05
C GLY A 54 8.64 14.07 4.54
N ARG A 55 9.67 14.18 5.39
CA ARG A 55 9.57 13.80 6.81
C ARG A 55 8.46 14.53 7.56
N GLU A 56 8.45 15.86 7.52
CA GLU A 56 7.51 16.68 8.31
C GLU A 56 6.06 16.47 7.87
N GLN A 57 5.79 16.62 6.56
CA GLN A 57 4.45 16.45 6.00
C GLN A 57 3.96 14.99 6.12
N GLY A 58 4.86 14.02 5.95
CA GLY A 58 4.56 12.60 6.12
C GLY A 58 4.12 12.27 7.54
N GLN A 59 4.84 12.76 8.55
CA GLN A 59 4.49 12.57 9.96
C GLN A 59 3.17 13.24 10.33
N ALA A 60 2.96 14.48 9.87
CA ALA A 60 1.69 15.18 10.08
C ALA A 60 0.52 14.42 9.44
N TRP A 61 0.72 13.89 8.22
CA TRP A 61 -0.27 13.09 7.52
C TRP A 61 -0.61 11.79 8.26
N VAL A 62 0.40 11.06 8.73
CA VAL A 62 0.19 9.80 9.49
C VAL A 62 -0.56 10.08 10.80
N ALA A 63 -0.22 11.17 11.50
CA ALA A 63 -0.92 11.57 12.71
C ALA A 63 -2.39 11.95 12.46
N GLN A 64 -2.69 12.59 11.32
CA GLN A 64 -4.06 12.88 10.90
C GLN A 64 -4.81 11.58 10.55
N MET A 65 -4.18 10.71 9.77
CA MET A 65 -4.75 9.41 9.38
C MET A 65 -5.10 8.55 10.58
N GLY A 66 -4.25 8.49 11.60
CA GLY A 66 -4.51 7.73 12.83
C GLY A 66 -5.77 8.20 13.61
N LYS A 67 -6.26 9.42 13.37
CA LYS A 67 -7.52 9.92 13.93
C LYS A 67 -8.73 9.59 13.05
N MET A 68 -8.50 9.33 11.76
CA MET A 68 -9.54 9.09 10.75
C MET A 68 -9.85 7.60 10.55
N VAL A 69 -8.87 6.73 10.76
CA VAL A 69 -9.02 5.28 10.56
C VAL A 69 -8.75 4.53 11.86
N SER A 70 -9.65 3.61 12.21
CA SER A 70 -9.47 2.71 13.34
C SER A 70 -8.62 1.49 12.98
N SER A 71 -8.55 1.14 11.70
CA SER A 71 -7.78 -0.01 11.21
C SER A 71 -7.43 0.12 9.73
N MET A 72 -6.42 -0.65 9.33
CA MET A 72 -5.99 -0.85 7.95
C MET A 72 -5.82 -2.34 7.66
N VAL A 73 -5.63 -2.69 6.40
CA VAL A 73 -5.29 -4.06 5.99
C VAL A 73 -3.93 -4.02 5.32
N ARG A 74 -2.97 -4.73 5.90
CA ARG A 74 -1.64 -4.97 5.33
C ARG A 74 -1.75 -6.10 4.30
N VAL A 75 -1.24 -5.86 3.11
CA VAL A 75 -1.24 -6.83 2.00
C VAL A 75 0.21 -7.22 1.69
N THR A 76 0.52 -8.51 1.75
CA THR A 76 1.86 -9.08 1.47
C THR A 76 1.82 -10.14 0.39
#